data_AF-A0A3M7CBZ9-F1
#
_entry.id   AF-A0A3M7CBZ9-F1
#
_cell.length_a   1.000
_cell.length_b   1.000
_cell.length_c   1.000
_cell.angle_alpha   90.00
_cell.angle_beta   90.00
_cell.angle_gamma   90.00
#
_symmetry.space_group_name_H-M   'P 1'
#
loop_
_entity.id
_entity.type
_entity.pdbx_description
1 polymer ?
#
loop_
_entity_poly.entity_id
_entity_poly.type
_entity_poly.pdbx_seq_one_letter_code
_entity_poly.pdbx_strand_id
1 'polypeptide(L)'
;VNARYVIATSTNVPIDSIDKSTVEKVGKPEYFARDRKADKKGSEESFFAQQEGKGAQKKQVSSARAEDQKKVDEGLVKAIKKESLLHEYLKSQWSLRKGDKPHEMVF
;
A
#
# COMPACT_ATOMS: atom_id res chain seq x y z
N VAL A 1 6.95 -2.75 -0.34
CA VAL A 1 6.66 -3.66 -1.48
C VAL A 1 7.99 -4.13 -2.05
N ASN A 2 8.10 -5.36 -2.56
CA ASN A 2 9.34 -5.87 -3.17
C ASN A 2 9.18 -5.86 -4.70
N ALA A 3 10.13 -5.26 -5.41
CA ALA A 3 10.09 -5.10 -6.86
C ALA A 3 9.98 -6.42 -7.63
N ARG A 4 10.47 -7.54 -7.08
CA ARG A 4 10.35 -8.88 -7.69
C ARG A 4 8.92 -9.40 -7.79
N TYR A 5 7.99 -8.82 -7.02
CA TYR A 5 6.59 -9.22 -6.96
C TYR A 5 5.66 -8.13 -7.53
N VAL A 6 6.16 -7.33 -8.46
CA VAL A 6 5.42 -6.25 -9.12
C VAL A 6 5.57 -6.39 -10.63
N ILE A 7 4.50 -6.12 -11.37
CA ILE A 7 4.54 -5.95 -12.82
C ILE A 7 4.52 -4.45 -13.07
N ALA A 8 5.55 -3.92 -13.72
CA ALA A 8 5.59 -2.53 -14.14
C ALA A 8 4.78 -2.37 -15.42
N THR A 9 3.79 -1.48 -15.42
CA THR A 9 3.04 -1.11 -16.62
C THR A 9 3.70 0.08 -17.32
N SER A 10 3.32 0.32 -18.57
CA SER A 10 3.78 1.41 -19.43
C SER A 10 3.21 2.78 -19.10
N THR A 11 2.14 2.84 -18.29
CA THR A 11 1.51 4.10 -17.87
C THR A 11 2.34 4.84 -16.84
N ASN A 12 2.66 6.10 -17.12
CA ASN A 12 3.46 6.97 -16.24
C ASN A 12 2.63 8.17 -15.77
N VAL A 13 2.63 8.42 -14.46
CA VAL A 13 1.96 9.59 -13.87
C VAL A 13 3.02 10.57 -13.35
N PRO A 14 2.97 11.86 -13.74
CA PRO A 14 3.91 12.86 -13.23
C PRO A 14 3.68 13.10 -11.73
N ILE A 15 4.77 13.09 -10.96
CA ILE A 15 4.75 13.20 -9.48
C ILE A 15 5.23 14.56 -8.96
N ASP A 16 5.42 15.54 -9.85
CA ASP A 16 6.03 16.84 -9.52
C ASP A 16 5.23 17.66 -8.50
N SER A 17 3.92 17.39 -8.40
CA SER A 17 3.01 18.08 -7.48
C SER A 17 2.97 17.49 -6.06
N ILE A 18 3.84 16.52 -5.75
CA ILE A 18 3.90 15.89 -4.42
C ILE A 18 4.97 16.58 -3.58
N ASP A 19 4.65 16.81 -2.30
CA ASP A 19 5.61 17.37 -1.33
C ASP A 19 6.78 16.41 -1.08
N LYS A 20 7.96 16.78 -1.60
CA LYS A 20 9.21 16.01 -1.49
C LYS A 20 9.62 15.74 -0.04
N SER A 21 9.34 16.68 0.87
CA SER A 21 9.71 16.53 2.29
C SER A 21 8.91 15.42 2.96
N THR A 22 7.62 15.30 2.62
CA THR A 22 6.76 14.22 3.07
C THR A 22 7.22 12.89 2.47
N VAL A 23 7.59 12.86 1.19
CA VAL A 23 8.11 11.66 0.50
C VAL A 23 9.42 11.15 1.12
N GLU A 24 10.36 12.03 1.42
CA GLU A 24 11.62 11.66 2.10
C GLU A 24 11.38 11.11 3.51
N LYS A 25 10.42 11.69 4.24
CA LYS A 25 10.03 11.20 5.57
C LYS A 25 9.44 9.79 5.49
N VAL A 26 8.49 9.54 4.59
CA VAL A 26 7.83 8.22 4.46
C VAL A 26 8.71 7.19 3.76
N GLY A 27 9.64 7.61 2.90
CA GLY A 27 10.53 6.73 2.15
C GLY A 27 11.60 6.05 3.00
N LYS A 28 11.81 6.50 4.23
CA LYS A 28 12.75 5.91 5.17
C LYS A 28 12.35 4.48 5.54
N PRO A 29 13.28 3.49 5.50
CA PRO A 29 12.98 2.10 5.86
C PRO A 29 12.36 1.95 7.25
N GLU A 30 12.72 2.83 8.18
CA GLU A 30 12.24 2.83 9.56
C GLU A 30 10.76 3.19 9.67
N TYR A 31 10.24 4.00 8.76
CA TYR A 31 8.85 4.49 8.79
C TYR A 31 7.84 3.34 8.65
N PHE A 32 8.17 2.33 7.82
CA PHE A 32 7.32 1.15 7.59
C PHE A 32 7.82 -0.10 8.32
N ALA A 33 8.85 0.02 9.16
CA ALA A 33 9.36 -1.11 9.93
C ALA A 33 8.25 -1.68 10.83
N ARG A 34 8.15 -3.01 10.87
CA ARG A 34 7.20 -3.67 11.78
C ARG A 34 7.64 -3.45 13.22
N ASP A 35 6.72 -2.99 14.05
CA ASP A 35 6.91 -3.00 15.49
C ASP A 35 7.03 -4.44 15.98
N ARG A 36 8.24 -4.82 16.41
CA ARG A 36 8.59 -6.18 16.86
C ARG A 36 7.84 -6.60 18.13
N LYS A 37 7.27 -5.66 18.88
CA LYS A 37 6.43 -5.96 20.05
C LYS A 37 5.11 -6.63 19.66
N ALA A 38 4.60 -6.37 18.45
CA ALA A 38 3.39 -6.99 17.91
C ALA A 38 3.64 -8.37 17.26
N ASP A 39 4.90 -8.80 17.14
CA ASP A 39 5.31 -10.08 16.55
C ASP A 39 5.45 -11.21 17.58
N LYS A 40 4.99 -11.02 18.83
CA LYS A 40 4.75 -12.13 19.79
C LYS A 40 3.59 -13.06 19.37
N LYS A 41 3.24 -13.10 18.07
CA LYS A 41 2.36 -14.09 17.45
C LYS A 41 3.07 -15.45 17.45
N GLY A 42 3.11 -16.08 18.62
CA GLY A 42 3.78 -17.35 18.83
C GLY A 42 4.06 -17.67 20.31
N SER A 43 3.90 -16.72 21.24
CA SER A 43 3.90 -17.05 22.67
C SER A 43 2.57 -17.72 23.06
N GLU A 44 2.61 -18.66 24.01
CA GLU A 44 1.42 -19.27 24.62
C GLU A 44 0.39 -18.20 25.03
N GLU A 45 0.86 -17.10 25.59
CA GLU A 45 0.05 -15.95 26.00
C GLU A 45 -0.79 -15.34 24.86
N SER A 46 -0.27 -15.29 23.63
CA SER A 46 -1.03 -14.82 22.46
C SER A 46 -1.99 -15.86 21.89
N PHE A 47 -1.73 -17.15 22.11
CA PHE A 47 -2.61 -18.25 21.72
C PHE A 47 -3.84 -18.32 22.63
N PHE A 48 -3.65 -18.18 23.96
CA PHE A 48 -4.76 -18.15 24.93
C PHE A 48 -5.61 -16.87 24.80
N ALA A 49 -5.01 -15.70 24.57
CA ALA A 49 -5.76 -14.46 24.35
C ALA A 49 -6.68 -14.51 23.10
N GLN A 50 -6.29 -15.28 22.07
CA GLN A 50 -7.09 -15.48 20.87
C GLN A 50 -8.27 -16.45 21.08
N GLN A 51 -8.13 -17.44 21.98
CA GLN A 51 -9.23 -18.34 22.38
C GLN A 51 -10.25 -17.65 23.30
N GLU A 52 -9.82 -16.73 24.17
CA GLU A 52 -10.70 -15.99 25.09
C GLU A 52 -11.49 -14.84 24.43
N GLY A 53 -11.51 -14.73 23.10
CA GLY A 53 -12.25 -13.70 22.37
C GLY A 53 -11.63 -12.29 22.44
N LYS A 54 -10.49 -12.12 23.12
CA LYS A 54 -9.66 -10.89 23.06
C LYS A 54 -8.74 -10.96 21.84
N GLY A 55 -9.38 -10.97 20.66
CA GLY A 55 -8.69 -11.04 19.38
C GLY A 55 -7.54 -10.04 19.32
N ALA A 56 -6.36 -10.53 18.88
CA ALA A 56 -5.13 -9.77 18.74
C ALA A 56 -5.40 -8.30 18.41
N GLN A 57 -4.97 -7.39 19.29
CA GLN A 57 -5.20 -5.95 19.15
C GLN A 57 -4.96 -5.55 17.69
N LYS A 58 -6.03 -5.20 16.98
CA LYS A 58 -5.95 -4.71 15.61
C LYS A 58 -4.97 -3.56 15.64
N LYS A 59 -3.89 -3.63 14.83
CA LYS A 59 -2.95 -2.51 14.69
C LYS A 59 -3.77 -1.27 14.34
N GLN A 60 -3.96 -0.38 15.31
CA GLN A 60 -4.57 0.91 15.06
C GLN A 60 -3.59 1.67 14.17
N VAL A 61 -4.07 2.11 13.01
CA VAL A 61 -3.29 2.99 12.15
C VAL A 61 -3.04 4.27 12.95
N SER A 62 -1.78 4.67 13.10
CA SER A 62 -1.44 5.88 13.83
C SER A 62 -2.05 7.09 13.13
N SER A 63 -2.55 8.06 13.91
CA SER A 63 -3.09 9.32 13.39
C SER A 63 -2.09 10.06 12.49
N ALA A 64 -0.81 10.04 12.87
CA ALA A 64 0.29 10.59 12.09
C ALA A 64 0.40 10.00 10.67
N ARG A 65 0.17 8.68 10.51
CA ARG A 65 0.21 8.03 9.19
C ARG A 65 -0.98 8.43 8.33
N ALA A 66 -2.15 8.65 8.93
CA ALA A 66 -3.32 9.13 8.20
C ALA A 66 -3.13 10.58 7.70
N GLU A 67 -2.46 11.43 8.47
CA GLU A 67 -2.12 12.79 8.05
C GLU A 67 -1.07 12.81 6.94
N ASP A 68 0.00 12.02 7.08
CA ASP A 68 1.03 11.89 6.03
C ASP A 68 0.42 11.33 4.72
N GLN A 69 -0.52 10.38 4.82
CA GLN A 69 -1.25 9.83 3.66
C GLN A 69 -2.05 10.92 2.92
N LYS A 70 -2.79 11.76 3.66
CA LYS A 70 -3.56 12.86 3.06
C LYS A 70 -2.68 13.83 2.27
N LYS A 71 -1.50 14.18 2.80
CA LYS A 71 -0.55 15.09 2.15
C LYS A 71 -0.04 14.54 0.82
N VAL A 72 0.26 13.24 0.76
CA VAL A 72 0.72 12.59 -0.48
C VAL A 72 -0.43 12.43 -1.47
N ASP A 73 -1.58 11.93 -1.01
CA ASP A 73 -2.71 11.63 -1.87
C ASP A 73 -3.33 12.88 -2.51
N GLU A 74 -3.28 14.03 -1.84
CA GLU A 74 -3.84 15.27 -2.40
C GLU A 74 -3.19 15.65 -3.73
N GLY A 75 -1.86 15.57 -3.82
CA GLY A 75 -1.13 15.83 -5.06
C GLY A 75 -1.35 14.74 -6.11
N LEU A 76 -1.32 13.46 -5.68
CA LEU A 76 -1.42 12.32 -6.58
C LEU A 76 -2.81 12.18 -7.21
N VAL A 77 -3.88 12.37 -6.42
CA VAL A 77 -5.27 12.29 -6.92
C VAL A 77 -5.56 13.40 -7.92
N LYS A 78 -4.97 14.59 -7.76
CA LYS A 78 -5.07 15.67 -8.74
C LYS A 78 -4.42 15.28 -10.07
N ALA A 79 -3.27 14.60 -10.04
CA ALA A 79 -2.61 14.10 -11.26
C ALA A 79 -3.44 12.98 -11.91
N ILE A 80 -3.90 12.00 -11.13
CA ILE A 80 -4.68 10.85 -11.61
C ILE A 80 -5.98 11.30 -12.29
N LYS A 81 -6.67 12.31 -11.74
CA LYS A 81 -7.93 12.81 -12.30
C LYS A 81 -7.78 13.55 -13.62
N LYS A 82 -6.56 13.96 -14.01
CA LYS A 82 -6.31 14.59 -15.32
C LYS A 82 -6.37 13.56 -16.45
N GLU A 83 -6.05 12.31 -16.16
CA GLU A 83 -6.07 11.23 -17.14
C GLU A 83 -7.42 10.51 -17.10
N SER A 84 -8.06 10.41 -18.26
CA SER A 84 -9.38 9.78 -18.39
C SER A 84 -9.32 8.31 -17.96
N LEU A 85 -10.29 7.88 -17.16
CA LEU A 85 -10.44 6.49 -16.68
C LEU A 85 -9.30 5.95 -15.79
N LEU A 86 -8.20 6.67 -15.59
CA LEU A 86 -7.09 6.20 -14.75
C LEU A 86 -7.52 5.96 -13.29
N HIS A 87 -8.41 6.82 -12.78
CA HIS A 87 -8.96 6.64 -11.43
C HIS A 87 -9.79 5.34 -11.30
N GLU A 88 -10.50 4.94 -12.36
CA GLU A 88 -11.28 3.71 -12.40
C GLU A 88 -10.38 2.49 -12.60
N TYR A 89 -9.36 2.62 -13.44
CA TYR A 89 -8.32 1.60 -13.64
C TYR A 89 -7.64 1.22 -12.32
N LEU A 90 -7.20 2.21 -11.53
CA LEU A 90 -6.55 1.99 -10.23
C LEU A 90 -7.47 1.36 -9.16
N LYS A 91 -8.79 1.51 -9.30
CA LYS A 91 -9.77 0.82 -8.44
C LYS A 91 -10.00 -0.63 -8.85
N SER A 92 -9.73 -0.97 -10.11
CA SER A 92 -9.93 -2.31 -10.64
C SER A 92 -8.82 -3.26 -10.17
N GLN A 93 -9.17 -4.53 -9.97
CA GLN A 93 -8.19 -5.58 -9.66
C GLN A 93 -7.78 -6.27 -10.96
N TRP A 94 -6.47 -6.49 -11.11
CA TRP A 94 -5.95 -7.30 -12.22
C TRP A 94 -6.12 -8.79 -11.94
N SER A 95 -6.59 -9.53 -12.94
CA SER A 95 -6.69 -10.98 -12.93
C SER A 95 -6.61 -11.53 -14.34
N LEU A 96 -6.14 -12.77 -14.47
CA LEU A 96 -6.18 -13.51 -15.72
C LEU A 96 -7.51 -14.25 -15.85
N ARG A 97 -8.09 -14.19 -17.05
CA ARG A 97 -9.28 -14.95 -17.42
C ARG A 97 -8.90 -16.12 -18.31
N LYS A 98 -9.84 -17.02 -18.53
CA LYS A 98 -9.65 -18.15 -19.43
C LYS A 98 -9.35 -17.64 -20.84
N GLY A 99 -8.19 -18.03 -21.37
CA GLY A 99 -7.71 -17.62 -22.70
C GLY A 99 -6.65 -16.52 -22.69
N ASP A 100 -6.44 -15.86 -21.55
CA ASP A 100 -5.39 -14.85 -21.41
C ASP A 100 -4.00 -15.51 -21.39
N LYS A 101 -3.08 -14.93 -22.15
CA LYS A 101 -1.70 -15.41 -22.27
C LYS A 101 -0.71 -14.32 -21.84
N PRO A 102 -0.19 -14.37 -20.60
CA PRO A 102 0.67 -13.31 -20.07
C PRO A 102 1.93 -13.03 -20.90
N HIS A 103 2.44 -14.02 -21.62
CA HIS A 103 3.61 -13.87 -22.49
C HIS A 103 3.31 -13.11 -23.80
N GLU A 104 2.03 -12.97 -24.16
CA GLU A 104 1.58 -12.16 -25.30
C GLU A 104 1.06 -10.77 -24.85
N MET A 105 0.90 -10.55 -23.53
CA MET A 105 0.42 -9.29 -22.97
C MET A 105 1.55 -8.24 -22.92
N VAL A 106 1.20 -7.00 -23.24
CA VAL A 106 2.06 -5.82 -23.04
C VAL A 106 1.57 -5.08 -21.81
N PHE A 107 2.46 -4.91 -20.84
CA PHE A 107 2.19 -4.20 -19.60
C PHE A 107 2.71 -2.76 -19.71
#